data_AF-A0A8J4XPB8-F1
#
_entry.id   AF-A0A8J4XPB8-F1
#
_cell.length_a   1.000
_cell.length_b   1.000
_cell.length_c   1.000
_cell.angle_alpha   90.00
_cell.angle_beta   90.00
_cell.angle_gamma   90.00
#
_symmetry.space_group_name_H-M   'P 1'
#
loop_
_entity.id
_entity.type
_entity.pdbx_description
1 polymer ?
#
loop_
_entity_poly.entity_id
_entity_poly.type
_entity_poly.pdbx_seq_one_letter_code
_entity_poly.pdbx_strand_id
1 'polypeptide(L)'
;MAANLVKFDELGKLPRTVQLQRLDEGQGVEATMVAHQAKWHKTCMLQYNNTMLRRAEKRLIASSSAFGSTDNVSGKRARTHSSEATTSGTSCFFCGKSGTETLHEVATFQVDTRVRKCAAQVGDNELMARLSMGDMVALEAKYHSKCLLALYYRAKTTVEAEQKTDHEGVMSRIVLAELVLYIEETHLEEGTAPVFRLADLAKLYTTRMEELGVALCKKVNSTRLKERLLAQLPGLRSQSKGRDVLLAFDEDIGEALGKACEQDCETEAVHLARAAQIVRRYMFEDTDRFRGSFPGGCQEDSVPNVLVAMVNMVLDGPSIKNQSHSSSRQAALSIAQLLKFNSVKQSRKQGATKTQEPPAVRHSTSQETPLPTYVGLMLHAETRKRGLVDKLFSLGLSISYDRVIFCHRAI
;
A
#
# COMPACT_ATOMS: atom_id res chain seq x y z
N MET A 1 -37.25 3.91 -23.62
CA MET A 1 -38.16 3.83 -22.44
C MET A 1 -39.18 4.96 -22.43
N ALA A 2 -38.83 6.16 -22.91
CA ALA A 2 -39.78 7.23 -23.22
C ALA A 2 -40.94 6.75 -24.13
N ALA A 3 -40.63 6.00 -25.20
CA ALA A 3 -41.64 5.37 -26.06
C ALA A 3 -42.60 4.40 -25.32
N ASN A 4 -42.17 3.77 -24.22
CA ASN A 4 -43.06 2.92 -23.42
C ASN A 4 -44.02 3.76 -22.60
N LEU A 5 -43.59 4.90 -22.05
CA LEU A 5 -44.49 5.76 -21.30
C LEU A 5 -45.65 6.23 -22.16
N VAL A 6 -45.38 6.68 -23.40
CA VAL A 6 -46.44 7.09 -24.35
C VAL A 6 -47.47 5.97 -24.53
N LYS A 7 -47.00 4.74 -24.77
CA LYS A 7 -47.89 3.58 -24.90
C LYS A 7 -48.62 3.21 -23.62
N PHE A 8 -48.01 3.36 -22.44
CA PHE A 8 -48.69 3.13 -21.17
C PHE A 8 -49.78 4.20 -20.90
N ASP A 9 -49.66 5.38 -21.49
CA ASP A 9 -50.63 6.49 -21.37
C ASP A 9 -51.84 6.22 -22.26
N GLU A 10 -51.58 5.80 -23.49
CA GLU A 10 -52.61 5.29 -24.42
C GLU A 10 -53.42 4.14 -23.80
N LEU A 11 -52.79 3.30 -22.97
CA LEU A 11 -53.45 2.22 -22.24
C LEU A 11 -54.13 2.67 -20.92
N GLY A 12 -54.03 3.94 -20.54
CA GLY A 12 -54.55 4.51 -19.29
C GLY A 12 -53.94 3.88 -18.03
N LYS A 13 -52.69 3.40 -18.11
CA LYS A 13 -51.97 2.70 -17.02
C LYS A 13 -50.85 3.52 -16.38
N LEU A 14 -50.68 4.78 -16.79
CA LEU A 14 -49.78 5.72 -16.13
C LEU A 14 -50.43 6.29 -14.85
N PRO A 15 -49.65 6.47 -13.75
CA PRO A 15 -50.12 7.19 -12.58
C PRO A 15 -50.51 8.62 -12.95
N ARG A 16 -51.62 9.11 -12.36
CA ARG A 16 -52.11 10.49 -12.58
C ARG A 16 -51.09 11.59 -12.26
N THR A 17 -50.03 11.26 -11.53
CA THR A 17 -48.92 12.15 -11.20
C THR A 17 -47.95 12.39 -12.36
N VAL A 18 -47.96 11.55 -13.40
CA VAL A 18 -47.11 11.69 -14.58
C VAL A 18 -47.96 12.23 -15.74
N GLN A 19 -47.78 13.51 -16.06
CA GLN A 19 -48.48 14.17 -17.17
C GLN A 19 -47.53 14.28 -18.35
N LEU A 20 -47.72 13.43 -19.38
CA LEU A 20 -46.84 13.43 -20.56
C LEU A 20 -46.83 14.74 -21.33
N GLN A 21 -47.94 15.49 -21.31
CA GLN A 21 -48.06 16.81 -21.94
C GLN A 21 -47.07 17.84 -21.36
N ARG A 22 -46.64 17.67 -20.11
CA ARG A 22 -45.63 18.54 -19.47
C ARG A 22 -44.20 18.09 -19.72
N LEU A 23 -44.02 16.90 -20.28
CA LEU A 23 -42.73 16.27 -20.58
C LEU A 23 -42.39 16.35 -22.07
N ASP A 24 -43.24 16.99 -22.87
CA ASP A 24 -43.01 17.25 -24.28
C ASP A 24 -42.86 18.77 -24.50
N GLU A 25 -41.63 19.19 -24.82
CA GLU A 25 -41.30 20.59 -25.14
C GLU A 25 -41.57 20.94 -26.63
N GLY A 26 -42.30 20.08 -27.36
CA GLY A 26 -42.71 20.29 -28.75
C GLY A 26 -41.93 19.46 -29.78
N GLN A 27 -41.00 18.62 -29.34
CA GLN A 27 -40.22 17.70 -30.20
C GLN A 27 -40.42 16.21 -29.83
N GLY A 28 -41.38 15.91 -28.97
CA GLY A 28 -41.64 14.57 -28.44
C GLY A 28 -41.00 14.35 -27.07
N VAL A 29 -41.66 13.52 -26.26
CA VAL A 29 -41.20 13.12 -24.92
C VAL A 29 -39.82 12.48 -24.96
N GLU A 30 -39.51 11.67 -25.98
CA GLU A 30 -38.21 11.02 -26.10
C GLU A 30 -37.07 12.02 -26.36
N ALA A 31 -37.28 12.97 -27.28
CA ALA A 31 -36.30 14.01 -27.57
C ALA A 31 -36.03 14.90 -26.34
N THR A 32 -37.11 15.28 -25.64
CA THR A 32 -37.04 16.08 -24.41
C THR A 32 -36.26 15.33 -23.31
N MET A 33 -36.53 14.03 -23.10
CA MET A 33 -35.83 13.24 -22.09
C MET A 33 -34.34 13.02 -22.41
N VAL A 34 -33.97 12.92 -23.69
CA VAL A 34 -32.57 12.82 -24.11
C VAL A 34 -31.85 14.16 -23.92
N ALA A 35 -32.48 15.28 -24.31
CA ALA A 35 -31.92 16.62 -24.15
C ALA A 35 -31.63 16.96 -22.68
N HIS A 36 -32.54 16.57 -21.77
CA HIS A 36 -32.39 16.79 -20.33
C HIS A 36 -31.69 15.65 -19.57
N GLN A 37 -31.09 14.69 -20.28
CA GLN A 37 -30.37 13.54 -19.70
C GLN A 37 -31.13 12.82 -18.59
N ALA A 38 -32.42 12.55 -18.81
CA ALA A 38 -33.30 11.98 -17.79
C ALA A 38 -32.81 10.60 -17.29
N LYS A 39 -32.72 10.45 -15.97
CA LYS A 39 -32.32 9.21 -15.28
C LYS A 39 -33.52 8.50 -14.66
N TRP A 40 -33.41 7.18 -14.52
CA TRP A 40 -34.49 6.32 -14.01
C TRP A 40 -34.06 5.57 -12.76
N HIS A 41 -34.95 5.47 -11.77
CA HIS A 41 -34.80 4.48 -10.71
C HIS A 41 -34.96 3.06 -11.28
N LYS A 42 -34.20 2.10 -10.74
CA LYS A 42 -34.29 0.68 -11.13
C LYS A 42 -35.71 0.12 -10.99
N THR A 43 -36.46 0.56 -9.99
CA THR A 43 -37.86 0.17 -9.75
C THR A 43 -38.81 0.71 -10.84
N CYS A 44 -38.68 1.98 -11.22
CA CYS A 44 -39.46 2.58 -12.31
C CYS A 44 -39.15 1.91 -13.66
N MET A 45 -37.87 1.63 -13.92
CA MET A 45 -37.44 0.93 -15.13
C MET A 45 -38.05 -0.47 -15.24
N LEU A 46 -38.15 -1.20 -14.13
CA LEU A 46 -38.78 -2.54 -14.10
C LEU A 46 -40.30 -2.48 -14.28
N GLN A 47 -40.96 -1.42 -13.80
CA GLN A 47 -42.41 -1.27 -13.92
C GLN A 47 -42.86 -0.93 -15.35
N TYR A 48 -42.12 -0.08 -16.07
CA TYR A 48 -42.49 0.40 -17.42
C TYR A 48 -41.63 -0.20 -18.54
N ASN A 49 -41.15 -1.43 -18.35
CA ASN A 49 -40.39 -2.15 -19.38
C ASN A 49 -41.29 -2.79 -20.44
N ASN A 50 -40.66 -3.29 -21.51
CA ASN A 50 -41.34 -3.93 -22.64
C ASN A 50 -42.16 -5.16 -22.23
N THR A 51 -41.73 -5.91 -21.21
CA THR A 51 -42.45 -7.11 -20.76
C THR A 51 -43.75 -6.77 -20.04
N MET A 52 -43.77 -5.69 -19.26
CA MET A 52 -44.97 -5.20 -18.58
C MET A 52 -45.93 -4.54 -19.57
N LEU A 53 -45.40 -3.88 -20.61
CA LEU A 53 -46.19 -3.28 -21.68
C LEU A 53 -46.98 -4.35 -22.45
N ARG A 54 -46.31 -5.42 -22.90
CA ARG A 54 -46.98 -6.56 -23.55
C ARG A 54 -48.05 -7.22 -22.66
N ARG A 55 -47.83 -7.28 -21.34
CA ARG A 55 -48.82 -7.79 -20.38
C ARG A 55 -50.02 -6.85 -20.24
N ALA A 56 -49.81 -5.54 -20.28
CA ALA A 56 -50.87 -4.54 -20.24
C ALA A 56 -51.73 -4.57 -21.51
N GLU A 57 -51.10 -4.62 -22.69
CA GLU A 57 -51.77 -4.79 -24.00
C GLU A 57 -52.64 -6.07 -24.01
N LYS A 58 -52.09 -7.20 -23.57
CA LYS A 58 -52.84 -8.48 -23.51
C LYS A 58 -54.06 -8.41 -22.59
N ARG A 59 -54.02 -7.63 -21.50
CA ARG A 59 -55.16 -7.41 -20.61
C ARG A 59 -56.22 -6.52 -21.26
N LEU A 60 -55.82 -5.52 -22.05
CA LEU A 60 -56.75 -4.65 -22.78
C LEU A 60 -57.48 -5.40 -23.90
N ILE A 61 -56.77 -6.28 -24.62
CA ILE A 61 -57.36 -7.15 -25.64
C ILE A 61 -58.37 -8.12 -25.01
N ALA A 62 -58.04 -8.72 -23.85
CA ALA A 62 -58.97 -9.59 -23.13
C ALA A 62 -60.23 -8.87 -22.60
N SER A 63 -60.14 -7.55 -22.33
CA SER A 63 -61.30 -6.74 -21.93
C SER A 63 -62.14 -6.21 -23.11
N SER A 64 -61.55 -6.05 -24.30
CA SER A 64 -62.24 -5.53 -25.50
C SER A 64 -62.94 -6.62 -26.32
N SER A 65 -62.55 -7.88 -26.17
CA SER A 65 -63.23 -9.05 -26.78
C SER A 65 -64.50 -9.50 -26.02
N ALA A 66 -64.98 -8.74 -25.04
CA ALA A 66 -66.12 -9.09 -24.17
C ALA A 66 -67.28 -8.08 -24.27
N PHE A 67 -67.50 -7.46 -25.44
CA PHE A 67 -68.67 -6.60 -25.67
C PHE A 67 -69.70 -7.32 -26.54
N GLY A 68 -70.61 -8.02 -25.86
CA GLY A 68 -71.79 -8.67 -26.44
C GLY A 68 -72.74 -9.09 -25.32
N SER A 69 -73.78 -8.28 -25.14
CA SER A 69 -74.98 -8.46 -24.31
C SER A 69 -74.89 -8.34 -22.78
N THR A 70 -75.73 -7.41 -22.34
CA THR A 70 -76.22 -7.10 -21.01
C THR A 70 -76.81 -8.32 -20.29
N ASP A 71 -76.32 -8.57 -19.08
CA ASP A 71 -77.09 -8.68 -17.83
C ASP A 71 -76.42 -9.65 -16.84
N ASN A 72 -75.84 -9.05 -15.82
CA ASN A 72 -75.85 -9.44 -14.41
C ASN A 72 -76.16 -10.92 -14.08
N VAL A 73 -75.16 -11.82 -14.21
CA VAL A 73 -75.14 -13.10 -13.47
C VAL A 73 -73.71 -13.50 -13.08
N SER A 74 -73.51 -13.63 -11.76
CA SER A 74 -72.68 -14.59 -11.01
C SER A 74 -71.69 -15.49 -11.78
N GLY A 75 -70.45 -15.56 -11.30
CA GLY A 75 -69.49 -16.54 -11.83
C GLY A 75 -68.09 -16.67 -11.23
N LYS A 76 -67.80 -16.18 -10.02
CA LYS A 76 -66.67 -16.72 -9.23
C LYS A 76 -67.26 -17.63 -8.17
N ARG A 77 -67.21 -18.94 -8.43
CA ARG A 77 -67.51 -19.98 -7.43
C ARG A 77 -66.49 -19.87 -6.30
N ALA A 78 -66.80 -19.05 -5.30
CA ALA A 78 -66.35 -19.30 -3.94
C ALA A 78 -67.07 -20.58 -3.49
N ARG A 79 -66.36 -21.70 -3.40
CA ARG A 79 -66.81 -22.78 -2.53
C ARG A 79 -66.52 -22.32 -1.11
N THR A 80 -67.45 -21.57 -0.53
CA THR A 80 -67.57 -21.47 0.92
C THR A 80 -68.15 -22.80 1.39
N HIS A 81 -67.28 -23.74 1.76
CA HIS A 81 -67.69 -24.77 2.70
C HIS A 81 -67.71 -24.11 4.08
N SER A 82 -68.90 -23.67 4.47
CA SER A 82 -69.25 -23.60 5.88
C SER A 82 -69.35 -25.05 6.36
N SER A 83 -68.28 -25.55 6.97
CA SER A 83 -68.32 -26.77 7.76
C SER A 83 -68.16 -26.41 9.22
N GLU A 84 -69.05 -27.01 10.00
CA GLU A 84 -69.34 -26.78 11.40
C GLU A 84 -68.13 -26.98 12.32
N ALA A 85 -68.29 -26.42 13.51
CA ALA A 85 -67.40 -26.48 14.65
C ALA A 85 -66.65 -27.83 14.81
N THR A 86 -65.32 -27.74 14.75
CA THR A 86 -64.48 -28.38 15.76
C THR A 86 -63.35 -27.40 16.10
N THR A 87 -63.43 -26.82 17.29
CA THR A 87 -62.44 -25.90 17.83
C THR A 87 -61.12 -26.64 18.06
N SER A 88 -60.19 -26.52 17.11
CA SER A 88 -58.78 -26.85 17.27
C SER A 88 -57.96 -25.86 16.44
N GLY A 89 -57.58 -24.73 17.06
CA GLY A 89 -56.43 -23.91 16.65
C GLY A 89 -56.58 -22.99 15.42
N THR A 90 -57.11 -21.78 15.60
CA THR A 90 -56.90 -20.64 14.68
C THR A 90 -55.53 -19.98 14.87
N SER A 91 -54.48 -20.77 15.12
CA SER A 91 -53.11 -20.28 15.34
C SER A 91 -52.19 -20.64 14.18
N CYS A 92 -51.22 -19.77 13.92
CA CYS A 92 -50.21 -20.02 12.89
C CYS A 92 -49.22 -21.11 13.34
N PHE A 93 -49.03 -22.13 12.51
CA PHE A 93 -48.13 -23.26 12.74
C PHE A 93 -46.67 -22.86 13.00
N PHE A 94 -46.19 -21.76 12.42
CA PHE A 94 -44.82 -21.30 12.60
C PHE A 94 -44.64 -20.44 13.87
N CYS A 95 -45.52 -19.48 14.13
CA CYS A 95 -45.33 -18.52 15.23
C CYS A 95 -46.21 -18.77 16.46
N GLY A 96 -47.13 -19.74 16.40
CA GLY A 96 -48.04 -20.10 17.50
C GLY A 96 -49.11 -19.04 17.84
N LYS A 97 -49.13 -17.90 17.13
CA LYS A 97 -50.06 -16.79 17.42
C LYS A 97 -51.40 -17.00 16.71
N SER A 98 -52.49 -16.77 17.45
CA SER A 98 -53.85 -16.67 16.93
C SER A 98 -54.20 -15.18 16.75
N GLY A 99 -54.60 -14.74 15.56
CA GLY A 99 -54.82 -13.33 15.27
C GLY A 99 -55.81 -13.07 14.13
N THR A 100 -56.06 -11.80 13.83
CA THR A 100 -56.95 -11.33 12.74
C THR A 100 -56.30 -11.38 11.34
N GLU A 101 -55.01 -11.72 11.24
CA GLU A 101 -54.34 -11.88 9.96
C GLU A 101 -54.84 -13.14 9.22
N THR A 102 -54.99 -13.04 7.90
CA THR A 102 -55.46 -14.15 7.06
C THR A 102 -54.47 -15.31 7.10
N LEU A 103 -54.92 -16.44 7.64
CA LEU A 103 -54.17 -17.69 7.67
C LEU A 103 -54.42 -18.49 6.39
N HIS A 104 -53.35 -19.04 5.83
CA HIS A 104 -53.39 -19.95 4.70
C HIS A 104 -53.30 -21.39 5.19
N GLU A 105 -54.11 -22.28 4.64
CA GLU A 105 -54.07 -23.71 4.94
C GLU A 105 -53.09 -24.44 4.02
N VAL A 106 -52.36 -25.40 4.57
CA VAL A 106 -51.42 -26.21 3.79
C VAL A 106 -52.20 -27.26 2.98
N ALA A 107 -52.23 -27.09 1.66
CA ALA A 107 -52.95 -27.98 0.75
C ALA A 107 -52.05 -28.95 -0.03
N THR A 108 -50.72 -28.92 0.16
CA THR A 108 -49.80 -29.76 -0.63
C THR A 108 -48.65 -30.31 0.21
N PHE A 109 -48.30 -31.60 0.00
CA PHE A 109 -47.12 -32.25 0.55
C PHE A 109 -45.79 -31.55 0.18
N GLN A 110 -45.76 -30.85 -0.96
CA GLN A 110 -44.56 -30.11 -1.38
C GLN A 110 -44.21 -28.97 -0.40
N VAL A 111 -45.21 -28.34 0.21
CA VAL A 111 -44.98 -27.31 1.23
C VAL A 111 -44.38 -27.95 2.49
N ASP A 112 -44.92 -29.08 2.96
CA ASP A 112 -44.38 -29.83 4.10
C ASP A 112 -42.92 -30.24 3.87
N THR A 113 -42.61 -30.85 2.71
CA THR A 113 -41.25 -31.30 2.38
C THR A 113 -40.25 -30.15 2.39
N ARG A 114 -40.63 -28.99 1.83
CA ARG A 114 -39.78 -27.80 1.81
C ARG A 114 -39.60 -27.22 3.21
N VAL A 115 -40.67 -27.17 4.01
CA VAL A 115 -40.64 -26.67 5.38
C VAL A 115 -39.75 -27.56 6.26
N ARG A 116 -39.83 -28.89 6.16
CA ARG A 116 -38.92 -29.81 6.87
C ARG A 116 -37.47 -29.57 6.48
N LYS A 117 -37.19 -29.44 5.18
CA LYS A 117 -35.84 -29.15 4.70
C LYS A 117 -35.31 -27.82 5.27
N CYS A 118 -36.11 -26.77 5.24
CA CYS A 118 -35.73 -25.46 5.77
C CYS A 118 -35.59 -25.47 7.31
N ALA A 119 -36.45 -26.19 8.03
CA ALA A 119 -36.37 -26.33 9.48
C ALA A 119 -35.09 -27.05 9.90
N ALA A 120 -34.71 -28.11 9.20
CA ALA A 120 -33.44 -28.80 9.40
C ALA A 120 -32.23 -27.90 9.09
N GLN A 121 -32.26 -27.16 7.98
CA GLN A 121 -31.19 -26.22 7.58
C GLN A 121 -30.96 -25.09 8.58
N VAL A 122 -32.05 -24.55 9.17
CA VAL A 122 -31.96 -23.43 10.11
C VAL A 122 -31.73 -23.90 11.56
N GLY A 123 -31.83 -25.20 11.83
CA GLY A 123 -31.74 -25.77 13.18
C GLY A 123 -32.92 -25.35 14.07
N ASP A 124 -34.11 -25.16 13.49
CA ASP A 124 -35.31 -24.71 14.23
C ASP A 124 -35.95 -25.90 14.95
N ASN A 125 -35.41 -26.24 16.12
CA ASN A 125 -35.78 -27.43 16.90
C ASN A 125 -37.27 -27.46 17.29
N GLU A 126 -37.87 -26.29 17.54
CA GLU A 126 -39.28 -26.19 17.89
C GLU A 126 -40.19 -26.50 16.70
N LEU A 127 -39.86 -25.96 15.53
CA LEU A 127 -40.59 -26.28 14.29
C LEU A 127 -40.42 -27.76 13.91
N MET A 128 -39.22 -28.32 14.09
CA MET A 128 -38.94 -29.75 13.87
C MET A 128 -39.75 -30.64 14.81
N ALA A 129 -39.90 -30.26 16.08
CA ALA A 129 -40.74 -30.97 17.03
C ALA A 129 -42.21 -30.97 16.60
N ARG A 130 -42.74 -29.85 16.11
CA ARG A 130 -44.13 -29.79 15.60
C ARG A 130 -44.34 -30.66 14.36
N LEU A 131 -43.36 -30.66 13.45
CA LEU A 131 -43.37 -31.52 12.25
C LEU A 131 -43.19 -33.01 12.57
N SER A 132 -42.70 -33.37 13.77
CA SER A 132 -42.60 -34.78 14.18
C SER A 132 -43.97 -35.42 14.47
N MET A 133 -45.00 -34.62 14.75
CA MET A 133 -46.34 -35.08 15.11
C MET A 133 -47.17 -35.59 13.91
N GLY A 134 -46.77 -35.24 12.69
CA GLY A 134 -47.48 -35.56 11.46
C GLY A 134 -47.07 -34.62 10.33
N ASP A 135 -47.50 -34.91 9.10
CA ASP A 135 -47.31 -33.97 8.00
C ASP A 135 -48.25 -32.76 8.13
N MET A 136 -47.82 -31.62 7.60
CA MET A 136 -48.58 -30.36 7.73
C MET A 136 -49.98 -30.42 7.11
N VAL A 137 -50.26 -31.35 6.18
CA VAL A 137 -51.59 -31.52 5.59
C VAL A 137 -52.50 -32.30 6.54
N ALA A 138 -52.00 -33.41 7.10
CA ALA A 138 -52.71 -34.22 8.09
C ALA A 138 -52.96 -33.47 9.41
N LEU A 139 -52.08 -32.53 9.77
CA LEU A 139 -52.24 -31.64 10.92
C LEU A 139 -53.14 -30.43 10.64
N GLU A 140 -53.75 -30.34 9.45
CA GLU A 140 -54.56 -29.20 8.99
C GLU A 140 -53.88 -27.85 9.24
N ALA A 141 -52.55 -27.82 9.03
CA ALA A 141 -51.72 -26.72 9.50
C ALA A 141 -52.06 -25.41 8.76
N LYS A 142 -52.23 -24.34 9.54
CA LYS A 142 -52.50 -22.98 9.05
C LYS A 142 -51.30 -22.08 9.28
N TYR A 143 -50.99 -21.17 8.35
CA TYR A 143 -49.80 -20.32 8.45
C TYR A 143 -50.01 -18.91 7.90
N HIS A 144 -49.27 -17.95 8.46
CA HIS A 144 -49.11 -16.63 7.82
C HIS A 144 -48.13 -16.75 6.65
N SER A 145 -48.47 -16.18 5.50
CA SER A 145 -47.59 -16.12 4.33
C SER A 145 -46.23 -15.50 4.66
N LYS A 146 -46.21 -14.45 5.49
CA LYS A 146 -44.99 -13.81 6.01
C LYS A 146 -44.11 -14.75 6.82
N CYS A 147 -44.69 -15.63 7.64
CA CYS A 147 -43.93 -16.58 8.46
C CYS A 147 -43.25 -17.65 7.61
N LEU A 148 -43.96 -18.17 6.59
CA LEU A 148 -43.38 -19.13 5.65
C LEU A 148 -42.23 -18.49 4.84
N LEU A 149 -42.45 -17.27 4.34
CA LEU A 149 -41.41 -16.49 3.66
C LEU A 149 -40.20 -16.26 4.57
N ALA A 150 -40.42 -15.89 5.84
CA ALA A 150 -39.33 -15.68 6.80
C ALA A 150 -38.49 -16.94 7.04
N LEU A 151 -39.12 -18.12 7.14
CA LEU A 151 -38.40 -19.39 7.25
C LEU A 151 -37.55 -19.66 6.00
N TYR A 152 -38.12 -19.48 4.80
CA TYR A 152 -37.38 -19.67 3.54
C TYR A 152 -36.22 -18.70 3.40
N TYR A 153 -36.38 -17.43 3.80
CA TYR A 153 -35.28 -16.47 3.80
C TYR A 153 -34.17 -16.87 4.78
N ARG A 154 -34.52 -17.27 6.02
CA ARG A 154 -33.54 -17.77 7.00
C ARG A 154 -32.77 -19.00 6.50
N ALA A 155 -33.46 -19.95 5.86
CA ALA A 155 -32.85 -21.15 5.29
C ALA A 155 -31.94 -20.82 4.09
N LYS A 156 -32.33 -19.85 3.27
CA LYS A 156 -31.50 -19.39 2.16
C LYS A 156 -30.20 -18.73 2.65
N THR A 157 -30.30 -17.86 3.66
CA THR A 157 -29.13 -17.15 4.20
C THR A 157 -28.13 -18.07 4.90
N THR A 158 -28.60 -19.16 5.52
CA THR A 158 -27.73 -20.15 6.18
C THR A 158 -26.95 -20.97 5.15
N VAL A 159 -27.62 -21.45 4.09
CA VAL A 159 -26.95 -22.15 2.97
C VAL A 159 -25.92 -21.25 2.27
N GLU A 160 -26.26 -19.98 2.01
CA GLU A 160 -25.32 -19.02 1.41
C GLU A 160 -24.10 -18.77 2.33
N ALA A 161 -24.28 -18.76 3.65
CA ALA A 161 -23.19 -18.61 4.60
C ALA A 161 -22.28 -19.87 4.65
N GLU A 162 -22.86 -21.07 4.68
CA GLU A 162 -22.10 -22.33 4.68
C GLU A 162 -21.27 -22.48 3.39
N GLN A 163 -21.86 -22.22 2.23
CA GLN A 163 -21.15 -22.25 0.94
C GLN A 163 -20.02 -21.23 0.88
N LYS A 164 -20.24 -20.04 1.45
CA LYS A 164 -19.20 -19.01 1.55
C LYS A 164 -18.04 -19.45 2.43
N THR A 165 -18.31 -20.13 3.56
CA THR A 165 -17.26 -20.64 4.44
C THR A 165 -16.46 -21.79 3.82
N ASP A 166 -17.11 -22.66 3.05
CA ASP A 166 -16.43 -23.75 2.35
C ASP A 166 -15.54 -23.21 1.22
N HIS A 167 -16.07 -22.29 0.41
CA HIS A 167 -15.30 -21.60 -0.63
C HIS A 167 -14.09 -20.84 -0.06
N GLU A 168 -14.26 -20.11 1.04
CA GLU A 168 -13.15 -19.42 1.73
C GLU A 168 -12.06 -20.41 2.20
N GLY A 169 -12.47 -21.57 2.74
CA GLY A 169 -11.56 -22.63 3.15
C GLY A 169 -10.74 -23.22 2.00
N VAL A 170 -11.38 -23.46 0.85
CA VAL A 170 -10.71 -23.96 -0.36
C VAL A 170 -9.72 -22.94 -0.90
N MET A 171 -10.13 -21.68 -1.09
CA MET A 171 -9.25 -20.62 -1.60
C MET A 171 -8.05 -20.39 -0.67
N SER A 172 -8.25 -20.41 0.65
CA SER A 172 -7.19 -20.30 1.67
C SER A 172 -6.11 -21.39 1.58
N ARG A 173 -6.45 -22.57 1.06
CA ARG A 173 -5.47 -23.64 0.82
C ARG A 173 -4.72 -23.42 -0.49
N ILE A 174 -5.41 -23.00 -1.54
CA ILE A 174 -4.82 -22.68 -2.85
C ILE A 174 -3.80 -21.55 -2.71
N VAL A 175 -4.19 -20.44 -2.08
CA VAL A 175 -3.31 -19.28 -1.89
C VAL A 175 -2.09 -19.63 -1.03
N LEU A 176 -2.24 -20.50 -0.03
CA LEU A 176 -1.06 -20.97 0.71
C LEU A 176 -0.10 -21.74 -0.21
N ALA A 177 -0.62 -22.64 -1.04
CA ALA A 177 0.22 -23.41 -1.96
C ALA A 177 0.92 -22.50 -2.99
N GLU A 178 0.23 -21.51 -3.54
CA GLU A 178 0.84 -20.50 -4.42
C GLU A 178 1.95 -19.71 -3.69
N LEU A 179 1.72 -19.32 -2.42
CA LEU A 179 2.72 -18.60 -1.63
C LEU A 179 3.96 -19.45 -1.32
N VAL A 180 3.76 -20.76 -1.10
CA VAL A 180 4.86 -21.72 -0.90
C VAL A 180 5.68 -21.85 -2.19
N LEU A 181 5.02 -22.03 -3.33
CA LEU A 181 5.69 -22.08 -4.64
C LEU A 181 6.48 -20.80 -4.92
N TYR A 182 5.90 -19.63 -4.62
CA TYR A 182 6.62 -18.36 -4.76
C TYR A 182 7.92 -18.32 -3.94
N ILE A 183 7.88 -18.82 -2.69
CA ILE A 183 9.07 -18.87 -1.83
C ILE A 183 10.12 -19.85 -2.38
N GLU A 184 9.68 -21.01 -2.90
CA GLU A 184 10.58 -21.99 -3.50
C GLU A 184 11.21 -21.49 -4.81
N GLU A 185 10.42 -20.89 -5.69
CA GLU A 185 10.90 -20.32 -6.96
C GLU A 185 11.91 -19.20 -6.71
N THR A 186 11.62 -18.30 -5.78
CA THR A 186 12.55 -17.22 -5.43
C THR A 186 13.81 -17.73 -4.74
N HIS A 187 13.73 -18.81 -3.97
CA HIS A 187 14.91 -19.49 -3.40
C HIS A 187 15.79 -20.14 -4.47
N LEU A 188 15.20 -20.66 -5.54
CA LEU A 188 15.93 -21.29 -6.64
C LEU A 188 16.57 -20.29 -7.61
N GLU A 189 16.24 -18.99 -7.52
CA GLU A 189 16.89 -17.95 -8.32
C GLU A 189 18.34 -17.76 -7.85
N GLU A 190 19.29 -18.28 -8.64
CA GLU A 190 20.73 -18.25 -8.36
C GLU A 190 21.22 -16.85 -7.95
N GLY A 191 21.91 -16.79 -6.80
CA GLY A 191 22.59 -15.59 -6.34
C GLY A 191 21.70 -14.52 -5.72
N THR A 192 20.49 -14.86 -5.24
CA THR A 192 19.62 -13.89 -4.53
C THR A 192 19.60 -14.07 -3.01
N ALA A 193 19.92 -15.26 -2.47
CA ALA A 193 19.88 -15.57 -1.02
C ALA A 193 18.73 -14.83 -0.30
N PRO A 194 17.47 -15.08 -0.74
CA PRO A 194 16.36 -14.20 -0.46
C PRO A 194 15.96 -14.24 1.02
N VAL A 195 15.79 -13.06 1.61
CA VAL A 195 15.23 -12.90 2.95
C VAL A 195 13.82 -12.34 2.85
N PHE A 196 12.84 -13.12 3.29
CA PHE A 196 11.42 -12.78 3.22
C PHE A 196 10.95 -12.12 4.51
N ARG A 197 10.20 -11.02 4.41
CA ARG A 197 9.50 -10.45 5.57
C ARG A 197 8.12 -11.08 5.70
N LEU A 198 7.78 -11.55 6.90
CA LEU A 198 6.47 -12.13 7.18
C LEU A 198 5.32 -11.15 6.88
N ALA A 199 5.55 -9.85 7.09
CA ALA A 199 4.56 -8.81 6.79
C ALA A 199 4.24 -8.75 5.29
N ASP A 200 5.26 -8.92 4.44
CA ASP A 200 5.11 -8.88 2.97
C ASP A 200 4.44 -10.15 2.48
N LEU A 201 4.83 -11.32 3.01
CA LEU A 201 4.14 -12.59 2.72
C LEU A 201 2.67 -12.57 3.17
N ALA A 202 2.38 -12.00 4.34
CA ALA A 202 1.01 -11.83 4.80
C ALA A 202 0.20 -10.90 3.89
N LYS A 203 0.85 -9.85 3.35
CA LYS A 203 0.23 -8.94 2.40
C LYS A 203 -0.06 -9.63 1.06
N LEU A 204 0.90 -10.36 0.51
CA LEU A 204 0.72 -11.17 -0.71
C LEU A 204 -0.43 -12.17 -0.54
N TYR A 205 -0.47 -12.87 0.60
CA TYR A 205 -1.57 -13.78 0.94
C TYR A 205 -2.92 -13.05 0.96
N THR A 206 -3.02 -11.90 1.63
CA THR A 206 -4.29 -11.13 1.69
C THR A 206 -4.74 -10.65 0.33
N THR A 207 -3.82 -10.08 -0.46
CA THR A 207 -4.13 -9.57 -1.80
C THR A 207 -4.62 -10.69 -2.70
N ARG A 208 -3.96 -11.84 -2.66
CA ARG A 208 -4.34 -12.99 -3.48
C ARG A 208 -5.70 -13.59 -3.07
N MET A 209 -6.04 -13.59 -1.79
CA MET A 209 -7.36 -14.00 -1.30
C MET A 209 -8.48 -13.05 -1.81
N GLU A 210 -8.22 -11.75 -1.84
CA GLU A 210 -9.15 -10.74 -2.35
C GLU A 210 -9.37 -10.89 -3.87
N GLU A 211 -8.30 -11.16 -4.64
CA GLU A 211 -8.37 -11.44 -6.08
C GLU A 211 -9.24 -12.67 -6.41
N LEU A 212 -9.22 -13.69 -5.56
CA LEU A 212 -10.05 -14.89 -5.68
C LEU A 212 -11.50 -14.68 -5.15
N GLY A 213 -11.89 -13.44 -4.88
CA GLY A 213 -13.25 -13.06 -4.48
C GLY A 213 -13.57 -13.28 -3.00
N VAL A 214 -12.57 -13.53 -2.16
CA VAL A 214 -12.75 -13.68 -0.71
C VAL A 214 -12.46 -12.35 -0.01
N ALA A 215 -13.53 -11.66 0.40
CA ALA A 215 -13.41 -10.44 1.20
C ALA A 215 -13.03 -10.77 2.65
N LEU A 216 -11.77 -10.53 3.02
CA LEU A 216 -11.27 -10.73 4.38
C LEU A 216 -11.65 -9.55 5.28
N CYS A 217 -12.66 -9.71 6.15
CA CYS A 217 -13.05 -8.66 7.10
C CYS A 217 -12.07 -8.49 8.28
N LYS A 218 -11.11 -9.41 8.44
CA LYS A 218 -10.12 -9.39 9.52
C LYS A 218 -8.72 -9.54 8.93
N LYS A 219 -7.76 -8.86 9.55
CA LYS A 219 -6.34 -9.02 9.22
C LYS A 219 -5.93 -10.48 9.41
N VAL A 220 -5.19 -11.03 8.44
CA VAL A 220 -4.67 -12.39 8.49
C VAL A 220 -3.79 -12.55 9.73
N ASN A 221 -3.96 -13.69 10.42
CA ASN A 221 -3.11 -14.04 11.56
C ASN A 221 -1.73 -14.44 11.05
N SER A 222 -0.80 -13.49 11.05
CA SER A 222 0.57 -13.68 10.57
C SER A 222 1.33 -14.78 11.32
N THR A 223 1.06 -14.98 12.61
CA THR A 223 1.68 -16.06 13.40
C THR A 223 1.25 -17.43 12.87
N ARG A 224 -0.05 -17.61 12.63
CA ARG A 224 -0.59 -18.86 12.06
C ARG A 224 -0.11 -19.08 10.62
N LEU A 225 0.00 -18.01 9.83
CA LEU A 225 0.56 -18.10 8.47
C LEU A 225 2.02 -18.56 8.51
N LYS A 226 2.84 -17.96 9.39
CA LYS A 226 4.23 -18.35 9.62
C LYS A 226 4.35 -19.83 9.96
N GLU A 227 3.57 -20.32 10.93
CA GLU A 227 3.59 -21.74 11.33
C GLU A 227 3.22 -22.67 10.17
N ARG A 228 2.23 -22.31 9.35
CA ARG A 228 1.86 -23.08 8.16
C ARG A 228 2.99 -23.12 7.12
N LEU A 229 3.68 -22.00 6.90
CA LEU A 229 4.81 -21.91 5.96
C LEU A 229 5.99 -22.75 6.43
N LEU A 230 6.40 -22.61 7.70
CA LEU A 230 7.49 -23.40 8.30
C LEU A 230 7.19 -24.91 8.28
N ALA A 231 5.92 -25.30 8.35
CA ALA A 231 5.53 -26.71 8.27
C ALA A 231 5.59 -27.29 6.85
N GLN A 232 5.48 -26.46 5.80
CA GLN A 232 5.52 -26.91 4.41
C GLN A 232 6.91 -26.79 3.77
N LEU A 233 7.76 -25.89 4.28
CA LEU A 233 9.08 -25.60 3.71
C LEU A 233 10.20 -26.10 4.62
N PRO A 234 10.76 -27.30 4.36
CA PRO A 234 11.89 -27.81 5.13
C PRO A 234 13.11 -26.91 4.92
N GLY A 235 13.81 -26.56 6.01
CA GLY A 235 14.99 -25.67 5.95
C GLY A 235 14.68 -24.18 6.08
N LEU A 236 13.42 -23.76 5.97
CA LEU A 236 13.03 -22.37 6.24
C LEU A 236 13.05 -22.09 7.74
N ARG A 237 13.75 -21.04 8.16
CA ARG A 237 13.75 -20.55 9.55
C ARG A 237 13.06 -19.22 9.67
N SER A 238 12.57 -18.93 10.87
CA SER A 238 12.08 -17.60 11.23
C SER A 238 12.97 -16.97 12.29
N GLN A 239 13.42 -15.74 12.05
CA GLN A 239 14.12 -14.92 13.03
C GLN A 239 13.28 -13.68 13.35
N SER A 240 12.99 -13.47 14.63
CA SER A 240 12.29 -12.26 15.10
C SER A 240 13.31 -11.19 15.52
N LYS A 241 13.06 -9.95 15.11
CA LYS A 241 13.78 -8.77 15.58
C LYS A 241 12.78 -7.65 15.85
N GLY A 242 12.37 -7.52 17.10
CA GLY A 242 11.35 -6.54 17.50
C GLY A 242 9.99 -6.84 16.87
N ARG A 243 9.47 -5.92 16.05
CA ARG A 243 8.17 -6.06 15.37
C ARG A 243 8.25 -6.86 14.07
N ASP A 244 9.45 -7.04 13.52
CA ASP A 244 9.65 -7.71 12.25
C ASP A 244 10.02 -9.17 12.45
N VAL A 245 9.45 -10.02 11.59
CA VAL A 245 9.77 -11.44 11.51
C VAL A 245 10.29 -11.69 10.11
N LEU A 246 11.55 -12.12 10.02
CA LEU A 246 12.23 -12.46 8.78
C LEU A 246 12.25 -13.99 8.63
N LEU A 247 12.13 -14.46 7.40
CA LEU A 247 12.28 -15.86 7.04
C LEU A 247 13.38 -16.01 6.00
N ALA A 248 14.24 -17.01 6.18
CA ALA A 248 15.32 -17.35 5.25
C ALA A 248 15.61 -18.85 5.37
N PHE A 249 16.14 -19.44 4.30
CA PHE A 249 16.61 -20.83 4.33
C PHE A 249 17.95 -20.92 5.06
N ASP A 250 18.14 -22.00 5.83
CA ASP A 250 19.36 -22.24 6.63
C ASP A 250 20.64 -22.10 5.79
N GLU A 251 20.61 -22.53 4.53
CA GLU A 251 21.74 -22.54 3.59
C GLU A 251 22.10 -21.12 3.10
N ASP A 252 21.11 -20.22 3.02
CA ASP A 252 21.25 -18.88 2.46
C ASP A 252 21.62 -17.80 3.48
N ILE A 253 21.50 -18.09 4.78
CA ILE A 253 21.75 -17.10 5.84
C ILE A 253 23.17 -16.51 5.71
N GLY A 254 24.17 -17.35 5.38
CA GLY A 254 25.55 -16.92 5.20
C GLY A 254 25.70 -15.94 4.03
N GLU A 255 25.11 -16.24 2.88
CA GLU A 255 25.17 -15.40 1.69
C GLU A 255 24.38 -14.10 1.87
N ALA A 256 23.22 -14.15 2.52
CA ALA A 256 22.42 -12.97 2.86
C ALA A 256 23.18 -12.00 3.78
N LEU A 257 23.94 -12.53 4.75
CA LEU A 257 24.83 -11.72 5.59
C LEU A 257 25.99 -11.14 4.78
N GLY A 258 26.60 -11.91 3.89
CA GLY A 258 27.65 -11.43 2.98
C GLY A 258 27.20 -10.23 2.16
N LYS A 259 26.03 -10.32 1.51
CA LYS A 259 25.44 -9.22 0.72
C LYS A 259 25.13 -7.97 1.53
N ALA A 260 24.66 -8.14 2.77
CA ALA A 260 24.43 -7.00 3.66
C ALA A 260 25.74 -6.27 4.00
N CYS A 261 26.83 -7.01 4.22
CA CYS A 261 28.15 -6.42 4.47
C CYS A 261 28.74 -5.73 3.23
N GLU A 262 28.48 -6.23 2.01
CA GLU A 262 28.94 -5.56 0.78
C GLU A 262 28.27 -4.20 0.54
N GLN A 263 27.00 -4.05 0.93
CA GLN A 263 26.28 -2.77 0.86
C GLN A 263 26.85 -1.69 1.80
N ASP A 264 27.55 -2.08 2.87
CA ASP A 264 28.19 -1.13 3.77
C ASP A 264 29.39 -0.43 3.10
N CYS A 265 30.12 -1.09 2.20
CA CYS A 265 31.29 -0.48 1.53
C CYS A 265 30.94 0.70 0.62
N GLU A 266 29.85 0.60 -0.16
CA GLU A 266 29.36 1.73 -0.99
C GLU A 266 28.90 2.89 -0.10
N THR A 267 28.24 2.55 1.01
CA THR A 267 27.80 3.51 2.02
C THR A 267 28.99 4.23 2.67
N GLU A 268 30.08 3.53 3.00
CA GLU A 268 31.32 4.12 3.54
C GLU A 268 31.97 5.11 2.57
N ALA A 269 32.02 4.80 1.27
CA ALA A 269 32.58 5.70 0.25
C ALA A 269 31.80 7.02 0.17
N VAL A 270 30.47 6.96 0.27
CA VAL A 270 29.61 8.16 0.32
C VAL A 270 29.88 8.99 1.57
N HIS A 271 30.08 8.35 2.73
CA HIS A 271 30.43 9.06 3.97
C HIS A 271 31.78 9.79 3.86
N LEU A 272 32.79 9.14 3.28
CA LEU A 272 34.10 9.75 3.04
C LEU A 272 33.99 10.97 2.12
N ALA A 273 33.24 10.85 1.01
CA ALA A 273 33.01 11.96 0.09
C ALA A 273 32.32 13.15 0.75
N ARG A 274 31.31 12.88 1.60
CA ARG A 274 30.60 13.92 2.37
C ARG A 274 31.52 14.59 3.40
N ALA A 275 32.32 13.83 4.13
CA ALA A 275 33.29 14.37 5.08
C ALA A 275 34.29 15.30 4.38
N ALA A 276 34.85 14.87 3.24
CA ALA A 276 35.72 15.69 2.42
C ALA A 276 35.03 16.98 1.92
N GLN A 277 33.77 16.91 1.51
CA GLN A 277 33.01 18.07 1.07
C GLN A 277 32.81 19.10 2.19
N ILE A 278 32.47 18.64 3.41
CA ILE A 278 32.31 19.49 4.58
C ILE A 278 33.63 20.21 4.88
N VAL A 279 34.73 19.47 5.00
CA VAL A 279 36.05 20.03 5.31
C VAL A 279 36.50 21.03 4.24
N ARG A 280 36.36 20.68 2.95
CA ARG A 280 36.70 21.57 1.84
C ARG A 280 35.91 22.86 1.83
N ARG A 281 34.63 22.82 2.22
CA ARG A 281 33.79 24.02 2.33
C ARG A 281 34.43 25.03 3.29
N TYR A 282 34.73 24.61 4.52
CA TYR A 282 35.37 25.47 5.52
C TYR A 282 36.79 25.90 5.13
N MET A 283 37.56 25.05 4.43
CA MET A 283 38.92 25.39 3.99
C MET A 283 38.97 26.56 2.99
N PHE A 284 37.90 26.77 2.22
CA PHE A 284 37.86 27.75 1.13
C PHE A 284 36.82 28.87 1.32
N GLU A 285 36.20 28.93 2.50
CA GLU A 285 35.35 30.05 2.92
C GLU A 285 36.20 31.31 3.16
N ASP A 286 37.29 31.19 3.93
CA ASP A 286 38.19 32.31 4.25
C ASP A 286 39.58 32.15 3.60
N THR A 287 39.98 33.16 2.83
CA THR A 287 41.31 33.26 2.21
C THR A 287 42.08 34.43 2.77
N ASP A 288 43.00 34.16 3.68
CA ASP A 288 43.98 35.14 4.13
C ASP A 288 45.28 34.99 3.35
N ARG A 289 45.84 36.15 2.98
CA ARG A 289 47.14 36.26 2.32
C ARG A 289 48.19 36.70 3.33
N PHE A 290 49.40 36.16 3.23
CA PHE A 290 50.53 36.63 4.00
C PHE A 290 50.78 38.12 3.73
N ARG A 291 50.77 38.95 4.78
CA ARG A 291 50.92 40.41 4.73
C ARG A 291 52.29 40.92 5.20
N GLY A 292 53.30 40.03 5.32
CA GLY A 292 54.65 40.42 5.73
C GLY A 292 54.96 40.27 7.22
N SER A 293 54.05 39.71 8.03
CA SER A 293 54.32 39.39 9.43
C SER A 293 53.55 38.16 9.90
N PHE A 294 54.03 37.54 10.98
CA PHE A 294 53.41 36.40 11.64
C PHE A 294 52.91 36.83 13.02
N PRO A 295 51.63 37.22 13.18
CA PRO A 295 51.08 37.56 14.48
C PRO A 295 51.03 36.34 15.42
N GLY A 296 50.93 36.58 16.73
CA GLY A 296 50.70 35.51 17.70
C GLY A 296 49.37 34.80 17.40
N GLY A 297 49.38 33.47 17.38
CA GLY A 297 48.20 32.65 17.01
C GLY A 297 48.01 32.42 15.51
N CYS A 298 48.90 32.93 14.64
CA CYS A 298 48.72 32.82 13.19
C CYS A 298 48.64 31.37 12.69
N GLN A 299 49.24 30.41 13.39
CA GLN A 299 49.17 28.99 13.02
C GLN A 299 47.75 28.45 13.16
N GLU A 300 47.11 28.72 14.30
CA GLU A 300 45.73 28.33 14.59
C GLU A 300 44.74 29.05 13.67
N ASP A 301 44.91 30.36 13.49
CA ASP A 301 43.97 31.18 12.72
C ASP A 301 44.04 30.90 11.22
N SER A 302 45.15 30.34 10.73
CA SER A 302 45.35 30.08 9.30
C SER A 302 44.49 28.94 8.75
N VAL A 303 43.90 28.09 9.60
CA VAL A 303 43.15 26.90 9.22
C VAL A 303 41.84 26.78 9.99
N PRO A 304 40.76 26.26 9.38
CA PRO A 304 39.50 26.10 10.08
C PRO A 304 39.58 24.99 11.14
N ASN A 305 38.93 25.21 12.29
CA ASN A 305 38.84 24.24 13.37
C ASN A 305 38.29 22.88 12.93
N VAL A 306 37.40 22.86 11.92
CA VAL A 306 36.85 21.61 11.35
C VAL A 306 37.94 20.75 10.71
N LEU A 307 38.92 21.37 10.04
CA LEU A 307 40.06 20.65 9.46
C LEU A 307 40.99 20.12 10.56
N VAL A 308 41.27 20.93 11.59
CA VAL A 308 42.10 20.51 12.73
C VAL A 308 41.44 19.35 13.47
N ALA A 309 40.12 19.41 13.70
CA ALA A 309 39.36 18.32 14.31
C ALA A 309 39.43 17.06 13.45
N MET A 310 39.24 17.16 12.13
CA MET A 310 39.38 16.00 11.24
C MET A 310 40.78 15.37 11.34
N VAL A 311 41.84 16.17 11.31
CA VAL A 311 43.21 15.67 11.44
C VAL A 311 43.43 15.03 12.81
N ASN A 312 42.95 15.61 13.90
CA ASN A 312 43.02 14.98 15.22
C ASN A 312 42.24 13.65 15.25
N MET A 313 41.09 13.56 14.58
CA MET A 313 40.33 12.31 14.48
C MET A 313 41.09 11.24 13.70
N VAL A 314 41.97 11.63 12.77
CA VAL A 314 42.85 10.70 12.03
C VAL A 314 44.08 10.30 12.85
N LEU A 315 44.71 11.25 13.55
CA LEU A 315 45.93 11.00 14.32
C LEU A 315 45.66 10.22 15.62
N ASP A 316 44.64 10.65 16.37
CA ASP A 316 44.36 10.12 17.71
C ASP A 316 43.09 9.24 17.73
N GLY A 317 42.25 9.32 16.70
CA GLY A 317 40.99 8.59 16.56
C GLY A 317 39.73 9.44 16.83
N PRO A 318 38.55 9.04 16.34
CA PRO A 318 37.34 9.87 16.31
C PRO A 318 36.58 9.99 17.64
N SER A 319 36.91 9.17 18.63
CA SER A 319 36.20 9.13 19.92
C SER A 319 36.57 10.31 20.82
N ILE A 320 35.62 10.81 21.61
CA ILE A 320 35.83 11.89 22.59
C ILE A 320 36.94 11.55 23.58
N LYS A 321 37.03 10.28 24.00
CA LYS A 321 38.09 9.79 24.91
C LYS A 321 39.48 9.91 24.30
N ASN A 322 39.58 9.79 22.98
CA ASN A 322 40.84 9.91 22.27
C ASN A 322 41.26 11.38 22.17
N GLN A 323 40.30 12.26 21.95
CA GLN A 323 40.53 13.71 21.80
C GLN A 323 40.93 14.38 23.13
N SER A 324 40.44 13.90 24.27
CA SER A 324 40.70 14.47 25.59
C SER A 324 42.14 14.28 26.10
N HIS A 325 42.90 13.36 25.51
CA HIS A 325 44.30 13.07 25.88
C HIS A 325 45.32 13.51 24.81
N SER A 326 44.90 14.28 23.80
CA SER A 326 45.73 14.60 22.64
C SER A 326 46.96 15.44 23.02
N SER A 327 48.15 14.83 22.94
CA SER A 327 49.45 15.49 23.08
C SER A 327 49.95 16.09 21.76
N SER A 328 49.33 15.74 20.63
CA SER A 328 49.79 16.04 19.26
C SER A 328 49.14 17.27 18.59
N ARG A 329 48.60 18.22 19.37
CA ARG A 329 47.92 19.42 18.83
C ARG A 329 48.77 20.16 17.78
N GLN A 330 50.08 20.27 18.00
CA GLN A 330 51.00 20.92 17.04
C GLN A 330 51.16 20.13 15.72
N ALA A 331 51.19 18.80 15.79
CA ALA A 331 51.28 17.95 14.61
C ALA A 331 50.01 18.09 13.75
N ALA A 332 48.84 18.10 14.39
CA ALA A 332 47.57 18.28 13.72
C ALA A 332 47.45 19.66 13.05
N LEU A 333 47.89 20.73 13.74
CA LEU A 333 47.95 22.07 13.16
C LEU A 333 48.90 22.14 11.96
N SER A 334 50.06 21.48 12.05
CA SER A 334 51.05 21.47 10.96
C SER A 334 50.51 20.74 9.72
N ILE A 335 49.88 19.58 9.92
CA ILE A 335 49.25 18.79 8.85
C ILE A 335 48.05 19.55 8.26
N ALA A 336 47.21 20.17 9.08
CA ALA A 336 46.10 20.99 8.62
C ALA A 336 46.57 22.16 7.75
N GLN A 337 47.64 22.84 8.15
CA GLN A 337 48.24 23.93 7.37
C GLN A 337 48.75 23.43 6.01
N LEU A 338 49.38 22.25 5.97
CA LEU A 338 49.84 21.63 4.72
C LEU A 338 48.68 21.14 3.84
N LEU A 339 47.60 20.62 4.44
CA LEU A 339 46.39 20.23 3.70
C LEU A 339 45.73 21.44 3.05
N LYS A 340 45.57 22.55 3.79
CA LYS A 340 45.04 23.80 3.23
C LYS A 340 45.96 24.36 2.15
N PHE A 341 47.26 24.39 2.41
CA PHE A 341 48.26 24.85 1.44
C PHE A 341 48.17 24.06 0.14
N ASN A 342 48.14 22.73 0.18
CA ASN A 342 48.20 21.90 -1.03
C ASN A 342 46.85 21.70 -1.76
N SER A 343 45.75 22.29 -1.29
CA SER A 343 44.40 22.02 -1.80
C SER A 343 43.90 23.07 -2.80
N VAL A 344 43.36 22.63 -3.95
CA VAL A 344 42.72 23.51 -4.95
C VAL A 344 41.21 23.69 -4.71
N LYS A 345 40.69 24.91 -4.93
CA LYS A 345 39.24 25.21 -4.83
C LYS A 345 38.43 24.56 -5.96
N GLN A 346 38.94 24.61 -7.19
CA GLN A 346 38.39 23.91 -8.35
C GLN A 346 39.51 23.21 -9.11
N SER A 347 39.28 21.99 -9.59
CA SER A 347 40.19 21.34 -10.53
C SER A 347 40.25 22.19 -11.80
N ARG A 348 41.47 22.57 -12.25
CA ARG A 348 41.60 23.27 -13.54
C ARG A 348 40.99 22.37 -14.62
N LYS A 349 39.98 22.87 -15.34
CA LYS A 349 39.56 22.23 -16.59
C LYS A 349 40.80 22.15 -17.48
N GLN A 350 41.26 20.94 -17.78
CA GLN A 350 42.33 20.74 -18.75
C GLN A 350 41.82 21.26 -20.10
N GLY A 351 42.22 22.49 -20.46
CA GLY A 351 42.20 22.91 -21.84
C GLY A 351 43.22 22.04 -22.57
N ALA A 352 42.73 21.14 -23.40
CA ALA A 352 43.54 20.25 -24.22
C ALA A 352 44.49 21.05 -25.12
N THR A 353 45.74 21.22 -24.70
CA THR A 353 46.88 21.40 -25.59
C THR A 353 47.98 20.47 -25.12
N LYS A 354 48.14 19.37 -25.86
CA LYS A 354 49.10 18.30 -25.62
C LYS A 354 50.52 18.80 -25.89
N THR A 355 51.19 19.52 -24.98
CA THR A 355 52.66 19.65 -25.06
C THR A 355 53.40 20.15 -23.82
N GLN A 356 52.77 20.38 -22.68
CA GLN A 356 53.53 20.79 -21.49
C GLN A 356 53.05 20.01 -20.26
N GLU A 357 54.01 19.43 -19.54
CA GLU A 357 53.78 18.87 -18.22
C GLU A 357 52.97 19.86 -17.38
N PRO A 358 51.93 19.39 -16.65
CA PRO A 358 51.10 20.29 -15.86
C PRO A 358 52.00 21.09 -14.90
N PRO A 359 51.83 22.43 -14.79
CA PRO A 359 52.68 23.23 -13.94
C PRO A 359 52.63 22.66 -12.52
N ALA A 360 53.81 22.38 -11.95
CA ALA A 360 54.01 21.67 -10.68
C ALA A 360 53.38 22.32 -9.44
N VAL A 361 52.67 23.43 -9.60
CA VAL A 361 52.13 24.25 -8.52
C VAL A 361 50.65 23.93 -8.32
N ARG A 362 50.36 23.15 -7.27
CA ARG A 362 49.00 22.78 -6.87
C ARG A 362 48.28 23.84 -6.04
N HIS A 363 48.91 24.95 -5.66
CA HIS A 363 48.36 25.86 -4.67
C HIS A 363 48.34 27.33 -5.12
N SER A 364 47.37 28.09 -4.61
CA SER A 364 47.24 29.53 -4.85
C SER A 364 47.98 30.32 -3.76
N THR A 365 48.53 31.49 -4.11
CA THR A 365 49.08 32.47 -3.15
C THR A 365 48.04 32.92 -2.13
N SER A 366 46.74 32.78 -2.42
CA SER A 366 45.64 33.06 -1.49
C SER A 366 45.38 31.95 -0.46
N GLN A 367 46.13 30.85 -0.51
CA GLN A 367 45.99 29.69 0.37
C GLN A 367 47.32 29.39 1.10
N GLU A 368 48.28 30.31 1.01
CA GLU A 368 49.54 30.23 1.75
C GLU A 368 49.26 30.24 3.25
N THR A 369 49.59 29.14 3.91
CA THR A 369 49.56 29.06 5.37
C THR A 369 50.91 29.49 5.94
N PRO A 370 50.96 29.90 7.22
CA PRO A 370 52.19 30.36 7.85
C PRO A 370 53.32 29.33 7.83
N LEU A 371 53.03 28.05 8.06
CA LEU A 371 54.05 27.02 8.16
C LEU A 371 54.90 26.87 6.88
N PRO A 372 54.35 26.60 5.68
CA PRO A 372 55.13 26.53 4.44
C PRO A 372 55.87 27.83 4.10
N THR A 373 55.28 28.98 4.44
CA THR A 373 55.89 30.29 4.23
C THR A 373 57.12 30.47 5.13
N TYR A 374 56.97 30.18 6.41
CA TYR A 374 58.04 30.24 7.41
C TYR A 374 59.16 29.26 7.08
N VAL A 375 58.85 28.01 6.73
CA VAL A 375 59.84 27.01 6.33
C VAL A 375 60.66 27.51 5.15
N GLY A 376 60.03 28.07 4.11
CA GLY A 376 60.74 28.64 2.96
C GLY A 376 61.65 29.81 3.32
N LEU A 377 61.16 30.76 4.14
CA LEU A 377 61.93 31.91 4.62
C LEU A 377 63.13 31.49 5.48
N MET A 378 62.91 30.59 6.44
CA MET A 378 63.93 30.06 7.34
C MET A 378 65.03 29.33 6.56
N LEU A 379 64.66 28.44 5.63
CA LEU A 379 65.63 27.72 4.79
C LEU A 379 66.47 28.67 3.95
N HIS A 380 65.87 29.72 3.39
CA HIS A 380 66.62 30.71 2.65
C HIS A 380 67.55 31.52 3.55
N ALA A 381 67.09 31.94 4.72
CA ALA A 381 67.90 32.69 5.68
C ALA A 381 69.16 31.92 6.08
N GLU A 382 69.01 30.63 6.39
CA GLU A 382 70.10 29.77 6.87
C GLU A 382 71.03 29.28 5.75
N THR A 383 70.47 28.93 4.58
CA THR A 383 71.26 28.23 3.55
C THR A 383 71.62 29.08 2.34
N ARG A 384 70.81 30.10 2.03
CA ARG A 384 70.85 30.88 0.78
C ARG A 384 70.84 30.02 -0.50
N LYS A 385 70.45 28.74 -0.42
CA LYS A 385 70.47 27.78 -1.53
C LYS A 385 69.10 27.69 -2.20
N ARG A 386 68.97 28.30 -3.38
CA ARG A 386 67.75 28.20 -4.23
C ARG A 386 67.30 26.76 -4.44
N GLY A 387 68.22 25.88 -4.84
CA GLY A 387 67.88 24.49 -5.16
C GLY A 387 67.29 23.70 -4.00
N LEU A 388 67.54 24.07 -2.75
CA LEU A 388 66.94 23.40 -1.59
C LEU A 388 65.49 23.86 -1.37
N VAL A 389 65.24 25.16 -1.48
CA VAL A 389 63.88 25.73 -1.38
C VAL A 389 63.00 25.20 -2.50
N ASP A 390 63.50 25.16 -3.74
CA ASP A 390 62.73 24.65 -4.88
C ASP A 390 62.42 23.15 -4.75
N LYS A 391 63.32 22.34 -4.16
CA LYS A 391 63.04 20.93 -3.84
C LYS A 391 61.90 20.79 -2.82
N LEU A 392 61.93 21.54 -1.72
CA LEU A 392 60.87 21.45 -0.71
C LEU A 392 59.54 22.03 -1.19
N PHE A 393 59.58 23.03 -2.07
CA PHE A 393 58.41 23.52 -2.79
C PHE A 393 57.80 22.43 -3.67
N SER A 394 58.60 21.66 -4.40
CA SER A 394 58.11 20.55 -5.24
C SER A 394 57.45 19.43 -4.45
N LEU A 395 57.82 19.28 -3.16
CA LEU A 395 57.20 18.35 -2.22
C LEU A 395 55.95 18.92 -1.53
N GLY A 396 55.57 20.17 -1.80
CA GLY A 396 54.43 20.83 -1.16
C GLY A 396 54.68 21.20 0.31
N LEU A 397 55.94 21.34 0.72
CA LEU A 397 56.36 21.61 2.10
C LEU A 397 56.78 23.06 2.34
N SER A 398 57.09 23.81 1.28
CA SER A 398 57.44 25.24 1.36
C SER A 398 56.82 26.03 0.21
N ILE A 399 56.88 27.35 0.28
CA ILE A 399 56.64 28.26 -0.86
C ILE A 399 57.84 28.24 -1.83
N SER A 400 57.65 28.75 -3.05
CA SER A 400 58.70 28.78 -4.09
C SER A 400 59.81 29.77 -3.74
N TYR A 401 61.01 29.55 -4.28
CA TYR A 401 62.13 30.48 -4.03
C TYR A 401 61.80 31.92 -4.45
N ASP A 402 61.14 32.11 -5.58
CA ASP A 402 60.76 33.45 -6.04
C ASP A 402 59.77 34.11 -5.07
N ARG A 403 58.85 33.33 -4.49
CA ARG A 403 57.94 33.80 -3.45
C ARG A 403 58.66 34.12 -2.14
N VAL A 404 59.68 33.34 -1.77
CA VAL A 404 60.56 33.62 -0.63
C VAL A 404 61.27 34.96 -0.79
N ILE A 405 61.87 35.23 -1.95
CA ILE A 405 62.54 36.51 -2.23
C ILE A 405 61.54 37.68 -2.19
N PHE A 406 60.33 37.48 -2.73
CA PHE A 406 59.27 38.48 -2.63
C PHE A 406 58.93 38.80 -1.16
N CYS A 407 58.70 37.79 -0.34
CA CYS A 407 58.38 37.97 1.08
C CYS A 407 59.56 38.59 1.85
N HIS A 408 60.81 38.20 1.55
CA HIS A 408 62.01 38.77 2.19
C HIS A 408 62.22 40.25 1.88
N ARG A 409 61.75 40.74 0.73
CA ARG A 409 61.81 42.16 0.36
C ARG A 409 60.64 42.99 0.92
N ALA A 410 59.58 42.33 1.35
CA ALA A 410 58.37 42.96 1.90
C ALA A 410 58.37 43.06 3.43
N ILE A 411 59.29 42.32 4.07
CA ILE A 411 59.68 42.44 5.49
C ILE A 411 60.81 43.46 5.56
#